data_AF-A0A7L0MWV6-F1
#
_entry.id   AF-A0A7L0MWV6-F1
#
_cell.length_a   1.000
_cell.length_b   1.000
_cell.length_c   1.000
_cell.angle_alpha   90.00
_cell.angle_beta   90.00
_cell.angle_gamma   90.00
#
_symmetry.space_group_name_H-M   'P 1'
#
loop_
_entity.id
_entity.type
_entity.pdbx_description
1 polymer ?
#
loop_
_entity_poly.entity_id
_entity_poly.type
_entity_poly.pdbx_seq_one_letter_code
_entity_poly.pdbx_strand_id
1 'polypeptide(L)'
;GNCGVSIMRSGEAMEQGLRDCCRSIRIGKILIQSDEETQRAKVYYAKFPPDIYRRKVLLMYPILSTGNTVIEAVKVLVEHGVQPSVIILLSLFSTPH
;
A
#
# COMPACT_ATOMS: atom_id res chain seq x y z
N GLY A 1 -16.55 -1.81 4.14
CA GLY A 1 -16.09 -2.84 3.18
C GLY A 1 -14.57 -2.80 3.08
N ASN A 2 -13.96 -3.81 2.46
CA ASN A 2 -12.50 -3.89 2.35
C ASN A 2 -12.02 -3.33 0.99
N CYS A 3 -10.78 -2.86 0.93
CA CYS A 3 -10.07 -2.63 -0.33
C CYS A 3 -8.60 -3.03 -0.20
N GLY A 4 -8.02 -3.51 -1.29
CA GLY A 4 -6.59 -3.68 -1.41
C GLY A 4 -5.93 -2.39 -1.89
N VAL A 5 -4.71 -2.12 -1.46
CA VAL A 5 -3.85 -1.09 -2.03
C VAL A 5 -2.49 -1.73 -2.30
N SER A 6 -2.08 -1.81 -3.56
CA SER A 6 -0.75 -2.31 -3.93
C SER A 6 0.24 -1.17 -4.07
N ILE A 7 1.41 -1.33 -3.44
CA ILE A 7 2.57 -0.47 -3.72
C ILE A 7 3.27 -1.05 -4.94
N MET A 8 3.24 -0.31 -6.04
CA MET A 8 3.86 -0.73 -7.30
C MET A 8 5.40 -0.73 -7.16
N ARG A 9 6.10 -1.67 -7.81
CA ARG A 9 5.56 -2.78 -8.64
C ARG A 9 5.37 -4.09 -7.87
N SER A 10 6.14 -4.29 -6.81
CA SER A 10 6.20 -5.59 -6.11
C SER A 10 4.90 -5.97 -5.39
N GLY A 11 4.13 -5.00 -4.90
CA GLY A 11 2.82 -5.23 -4.28
C GLY A 11 1.77 -5.80 -5.24
N GLU A 12 1.94 -5.62 -6.56
CA GLU A 12 1.00 -6.12 -7.56
C GLU A 12 0.97 -7.65 -7.62
N ALA A 13 2.09 -8.31 -7.29
CA ALA A 13 2.18 -9.76 -7.24
C ALA A 13 1.22 -10.39 -6.20
N MET A 14 0.83 -9.63 -5.17
CA MET A 14 -0.10 -10.08 -4.13
C MET A 14 -1.57 -9.87 -4.52
N GLU A 15 -1.86 -9.09 -5.57
CA GLU A 15 -3.24 -8.78 -5.95
C GLU A 15 -4.03 -10.00 -6.42
N GLN A 16 -3.38 -10.93 -7.12
CA GLN A 16 -4.06 -12.14 -7.60
C GLN A 16 -4.53 -13.00 -6.44
N GLY A 17 -3.65 -13.29 -5.47
CA GLY A 17 -4.04 -14.03 -4.27
C GLY A 17 -5.14 -13.33 -3.48
N LEU A 18 -5.12 -11.99 -3.42
CA LEU A 18 -6.19 -11.23 -2.78
C LEU A 18 -7.53 -11.37 -3.52
N ARG A 19 -7.53 -11.35 -4.87
CA ARG A 19 -8.75 -11.56 -5.68
C ARG A 19 -9.28 -12.98 -5.58
N ASP A 20 -8.41 -13.98 -5.45
CA ASP A 20 -8.80 -15.38 -5.29
C ASP A 20 -9.55 -15.61 -3.97
N CYS A 21 -9.11 -14.94 -2.89
CA CYS A 21 -9.82 -14.97 -1.61
C CYS A 21 -11.05 -14.05 -1.56
N CYS A 22 -11.00 -12.90 -2.26
CA CYS A 22 -12.02 -11.86 -2.21
C CYS A 22 -12.41 -11.39 -3.63
N ARG A 23 -13.32 -12.13 -4.29
CA ARG A 23 -13.68 -11.95 -5.72
C ARG A 23 -14.07 -10.53 -6.16
N SER A 24 -14.61 -9.68 -5.27
CA SER A 24 -15.10 -8.33 -5.62
C SER A 24 -14.36 -7.22 -4.90
N ILE A 25 -13.13 -7.47 -4.45
CA ILE A 25 -12.34 -6.45 -3.77
C ILE A 25 -11.88 -5.36 -4.75
N ARG A 26 -12.05 -4.10 -4.37
CA ARG A 26 -11.50 -2.96 -5.11
C ARG A 26 -10.02 -2.84 -4.79
N ILE A 27 -9.19 -2.57 -5.79
CA ILE A 27 -7.74 -2.39 -5.63
C ILE A 27 -7.36 -0.98 -6.07
N GLY A 28 -6.78 -0.23 -5.15
CA GLY A 28 -6.05 1.01 -5.43
C GLY A 28 -4.57 0.72 -5.66
N LYS A 29 -3.86 1.66 -6.29
CA LYS A 29 -2.44 1.53 -6.58
C LYS A 29 -1.68 2.80 -6.19
N ILE A 30 -0.48 2.63 -5.66
CA ILE A 30 0.46 3.72 -5.35
C ILE A 30 1.80 3.40 -6.00
N LEU A 31 2.39 4.34 -6.75
CA LEU A 31 3.76 4.27 -7.22
C LEU A 31 4.63 5.14 -6.32
N ILE A 32 5.55 4.50 -5.62
CA ILE A 32 6.54 5.16 -4.77
C ILE A 32 7.90 4.75 -5.28
N GLN A 33 8.76 5.72 -5.53
CA GLN A 33 10.14 5.49 -5.90
C GLN A 33 11.03 6.22 -4.93
N SER A 34 11.99 5.50 -4.37
CA SER A 34 13.05 6.07 -3.56
C SER A 34 14.11 6.62 -4.49
N ASP A 35 14.45 7.88 -4.29
CA ASP A 35 15.56 8.53 -4.97
C ASP A 35 16.88 8.05 -4.34
N GLU A 36 17.79 7.52 -5.15
CA GLU A 36 19.03 6.87 -4.67
C GLU A 36 20.01 7.88 -4.03
N GLU A 37 20.00 9.13 -4.51
CA GLU A 37 20.91 10.19 -4.05
C GLU A 37 20.42 10.83 -2.75
N THR A 38 19.12 11.11 -2.67
CA THR A 38 18.52 11.79 -1.50
C THR A 38 17.93 10.84 -0.47
N GLN A 39 17.81 9.55 -0.79
CA GLN A 39 17.14 8.51 0.01
C GLN A 39 15.69 8.86 0.37
N ARG A 40 15.07 9.80 -0.36
CA ARG A 40 13.68 10.23 -0.12
C ARG A 40 12.72 9.40 -0.97
N ALA A 41 11.71 8.83 -0.32
CA ALA A 41 10.59 8.20 -1.00
C ALA A 41 9.68 9.29 -1.56
N LYS A 42 9.44 9.27 -2.88
CA LYS A 42 8.53 10.21 -3.56
C LYS A 42 7.37 9.45 -4.19
N VAL A 43 6.18 10.02 -4.08
CA VAL A 43 4.95 9.50 -4.66
C VAL A 43 4.81 10.03 -6.08
N TYR A 44 4.80 9.13 -7.05
CA TYR A 44 4.65 9.48 -8.48
C TYR A 44 3.22 9.27 -8.96
N TYR A 45 2.49 8.37 -8.32
CA TYR A 45 1.13 8.04 -8.69
C TYR A 45 0.38 7.52 -7.47
N ALA A 46 -0.86 7.96 -7.31
CA ALA A 46 -1.78 7.41 -6.34
C ALA A 46 -3.19 7.42 -6.94
N LYS A 47 -3.82 6.25 -7.05
CA LYS A 47 -5.20 6.13 -7.52
C LYS A 47 -5.94 5.15 -6.64
N PHE A 48 -7.01 5.64 -6.03
CA PHE A 48 -7.80 4.90 -5.06
C PHE A 48 -9.28 4.84 -5.47
N PRO A 49 -10.03 3.88 -4.93
CA PRO A 49 -11.49 3.96 -4.93
C PRO A 49 -11.95 5.28 -4.29
N PRO A 50 -13.01 5.93 -4.81
CA PRO A 50 -13.47 7.24 -4.32
C PRO A 50 -13.96 7.21 -2.86
N ASP A 51 -14.29 6.03 -2.34
CA ASP A 51 -14.79 5.80 -0.99
C ASP A 51 -13.77 5.12 -0.06
N ILE A 52 -12.47 5.23 -0.36
CA ILE A 52 -11.38 4.59 0.41
C ILE A 52 -11.37 4.99 1.89
N TYR A 53 -11.71 6.24 2.21
CA TYR A 53 -11.76 6.78 3.57
C TYR A 53 -12.75 6.04 4.50
N ARG A 54 -13.72 5.28 3.96
CA ARG A 54 -14.69 4.49 4.72
C ARG A 54 -14.36 2.99 4.75
N ARG A 55 -13.21 2.58 4.23
CA ARG A 55 -12.86 1.17 4.01
C ARG A 55 -11.67 0.75 4.86
N LYS A 56 -11.62 -0.55 5.17
CA LYS A 56 -10.40 -1.18 5.71
C LYS A 56 -9.43 -1.39 4.55
N VAL A 57 -8.18 -0.96 4.73
CA VAL A 57 -7.16 -0.99 3.69
C VAL A 57 -6.19 -2.14 3.94
N LEU A 58 -6.07 -3.04 2.98
CA LEU A 58 -5.03 -4.08 2.94
C LEU A 58 -3.88 -3.54 2.09
N LEU A 59 -2.87 -2.97 2.75
CA LEU A 59 -1.70 -2.39 2.10
C LEU A 59 -0.70 -3.50 1.78
N MET A 60 -0.45 -3.77 0.51
CA MET A 60 0.36 -4.89 0.04
C MET A 60 1.75 -4.43 -0.37
N TYR A 61 2.77 -4.94 0.33
CA TYR A 61 4.17 -4.75 -0.02
C TYR A 61 5.03 -5.93 0.47
N PRO A 62 5.56 -6.77 -0.44
CA PRO A 62 6.10 -8.07 -0.07
C PRO A 62 7.41 -8.01 0.73
N ILE A 63 8.25 -6.99 0.55
CA ILE A 63 9.57 -6.90 1.17
C ILE A 63 9.65 -5.63 2.01
N LEU A 64 9.64 -5.77 3.33
CA LEU A 64 9.81 -4.68 4.28
C LEU A 64 11.25 -4.65 4.79
N SER A 65 12.07 -3.76 4.21
CA SER A 65 13.43 -3.46 4.69
C SER A 65 13.43 -2.25 5.62
N THR A 66 13.84 -1.07 5.16
CA THR A 66 13.88 0.16 5.98
C THR A 66 12.50 0.69 6.38
N GLY A 67 11.44 0.25 5.70
CA GLY A 67 10.06 0.69 5.95
C GLY A 67 9.69 2.06 5.37
N ASN A 68 10.64 2.84 4.85
CA ASN A 68 10.40 4.18 4.32
C ASN A 68 9.30 4.21 3.24
N THR A 69 9.32 3.26 2.31
CA THR A 69 8.30 3.13 1.25
C THR A 69 6.89 2.94 1.84
N VAL A 70 6.77 2.11 2.87
CA VAL A 70 5.48 1.81 3.52
C VAL A 70 5.02 2.99 4.35
N ILE A 71 5.92 3.65 5.08
CA ILE A 71 5.61 4.87 5.83
C ILE A 71 5.05 5.94 4.89
N GLU A 72 5.69 6.14 3.73
CA GLU A 72 5.23 7.10 2.73
C GLU A 72 3.87 6.71 2.14
N ALA A 73 3.64 5.42 1.85
CA ALA A 73 2.33 4.93 1.42
C ALA A 73 1.24 5.18 2.47
N VAL A 74 1.54 4.97 3.75
CA VAL A 74 0.60 5.22 4.86
C VAL A 74 0.28 6.71 4.95
N LYS A 75 1.27 7.61 4.80
CA LYS A 75 1.00 9.05 4.78
C LYS A 75 0.03 9.43 3.68
N VAL A 76 0.25 8.95 2.44
CA VAL A 76 -0.67 9.19 1.32
C VAL A 76 -2.07 8.70 1.65
N LEU A 77 -2.22 7.52 2.24
CA LEU A 77 -3.53 7.00 2.64
C LEU A 77 -4.21 7.89 3.69
N VAL A 78 -3.46 8.38 4.67
CA VAL A 78 -3.96 9.31 5.70
C VAL A 78 -4.37 10.65 5.09
N GLU A 79 -3.60 11.18 4.14
CA GLU A 79 -3.96 12.39 3.37
C GLU A 79 -5.28 12.20 2.59
N HIS A 80 -5.59 10.97 2.18
CA HIS A 80 -6.86 10.60 1.54
C HIS A 80 -7.98 10.26 2.55
N GLY A 81 -7.80 10.58 3.84
CA GLY A 81 -8.80 10.43 4.89
C GLY A 81 -8.93 9.02 5.48
N VAL A 82 -8.00 8.11 5.17
CA VAL A 82 -7.97 6.78 5.76
C VAL A 82 -7.41 6.87 7.19
N GLN A 83 -8.10 6.29 8.16
CA GLN A 83 -7.61 6.25 9.53
C GLN A 83 -6.45 5.23 9.66
N PRO A 84 -5.33 5.57 10.33
CA PRO A 84 -4.21 4.65 10.50
C PRO A 84 -4.60 3.30 11.13
N SER A 85 -5.56 3.30 12.05
CA SER A 85 -6.05 2.09 12.75
C SER A 85 -6.76 1.08 11.85
N VAL A 86 -7.16 1.46 10.63
CA VAL A 86 -7.83 0.56 9.67
C VAL A 86 -6.92 0.12 8.52
N ILE A 87 -5.63 0.49 8.56
CA ILE A 87 -4.61 0.07 7.61
C ILE A 87 -3.94 -1.19 8.13
N ILE A 88 -4.02 -2.27 7.36
CA ILE A 88 -3.37 -3.54 7.65
C ILE A 88 -2.27 -3.74 6.62
N LEU A 89 -1.02 -3.76 7.07
CA LEU A 89 0.13 -4.05 6.21
C LEU A 89 0.23 -5.57 5.99
N LEU A 90 0.24 -5.97 4.72
CA LEU A 90 0.51 -7.32 4.28
C LEU A 90 1.92 -7.37 3.70
N SER A 91 2.81 -8.09 4.38
CA SER A 91 4.19 -8.30 3.96
C SER A 91 4.57 -9.77 4.03
N LEU A 92 5.50 -10.21 3.17
CA LEU A 92 6.00 -11.58 3.11
C LEU A 92 7.33 -11.72 3.86
N PHE A 93 8.22 -10.75 3.68
CA PHE A 93 9.53 -10.71 4.30
C PHE A 93 9.70 -9.39 5.02
N SER A 94 10.10 -9.45 6.29
CA SER A 94 10.44 -8.27 7.07
C SER A 94 11.80 -8.49 7.72
N THR A 95 12.67 -7.49 7.56
CA THR A 95 13.96 -7.47 8.23
C THR A 95 13.84 -6.59 9.47
N PRO A 96 13.95 -7.15 10.69
CA PRO A 96 14.09 -6.32 11.88
C PRO A 96 15.44 -5.60 11.80
N HIS A 97 15.44 -4.33 12.19
CA HIS A 97 16.65 -3.51 12.15
C HIS A 97 17.50 -3.67 13.40
#